data_AF-A0A357XVJ3-F1
#
_entry.id   AF-A0A357XVJ3-F1
#
_cell.length_a   1.000
_cell.length_b   1.000
_cell.length_c   1.000
_cell.angle_alpha   90.00
_cell.angle_beta   90.00
_cell.angle_gamma   90.00
#
_symmetry.space_group_name_H-M   'P 1'
#
loop_
_entity.id
_entity.type
_entity.pdbx_description
1 polymer ?
#
loop_
_entity_poly.entity_id
_entity_poly.type
_entity_poly.pdbx_seq_one_letter_code
_entity_poly.pdbx_strand_id
1 'polypeptide(L)'
;MSETTIRNIIDAINHNADLLEKHLGEGVYVHRQDVPSKVWAVHHKLGSLRPLIETYDSGGNRIGHAVNRKTQTFEFCAIDFAVPMSGTAIIRF
;
A
#
# COMPACT_ATOMS: atom_id res chain seq x y z
N MET A 1 31.38 -3.29 -13.93
CA MET A 1 30.39 -2.19 -13.83
C MET A 1 31.08 -1.02 -13.14
N SER A 2 30.98 0.20 -13.66
CA SER A 2 31.72 1.34 -13.10
C SER A 2 31.01 1.93 -11.88
N GLU A 3 31.75 2.55 -10.97
CA GLU A 3 31.19 3.24 -9.79
C GLU A 3 30.18 4.33 -10.19
N THR A 4 30.44 5.01 -11.30
CA THR A 4 29.54 5.98 -11.92
C THR A 4 28.21 5.34 -12.35
N THR A 5 28.25 4.12 -12.89
CA THR A 5 27.05 3.37 -13.29
C THR A 5 26.18 3.03 -12.07
N ILE A 6 26.81 2.62 -10.96
CA ILE A 6 26.10 2.28 -9.71
C ILE A 6 25.42 3.52 -9.12
N ARG A 7 26.12 4.66 -9.09
CA ARG A 7 25.58 5.92 -8.55
C ARG A 7 24.37 6.39 -9.37
N ASN A 8 24.46 6.35 -10.70
CA ASN A 8 23.36 6.70 -11.59
C ASN A 8 22.11 5.82 -11.39
N ILE A 9 22.31 4.53 -11.10
CA ILE A 9 21.20 3.60 -10.81
C ILE A 9 20.53 3.98 -9.49
N ILE A 10 21.30 4.29 -8.45
CA ILE A 10 20.77 4.69 -7.14
C ILE A 10 19.96 5.98 -7.26
N ASP A 11 20.48 6.97 -7.98
CA ASP A 11 19.80 8.25 -8.17
C ASP A 11 18.47 8.08 -8.95
N ALA A 12 18.46 7.22 -9.96
CA ALA A 12 17.24 6.90 -10.70
C ALA A 12 16.19 6.17 -9.85
N ILE A 13 16.62 5.26 -8.97
CA ILE A 13 15.72 4.56 -8.04
C ILE A 13 15.09 5.57 -7.06
N ASN A 14 15.90 6.44 -6.46
CA ASN A 14 15.43 7.45 -5.52
C ASN A 14 14.48 8.43 -6.18
N HIS A 15 14.80 8.89 -7.41
CA HIS A 15 13.92 9.76 -8.17
C HIS A 15 12.59 9.09 -8.50
N ASN A 16 12.60 7.82 -8.89
CA ASN A 16 11.36 7.09 -9.16
C ASN A 16 10.52 6.87 -7.90
N ALA A 17 11.16 6.65 -6.75
CA ALA A 17 10.45 6.57 -5.46
C ALA A 17 9.76 7.90 -5.12
N ASP A 18 10.48 9.02 -5.26
CA ASP A 18 9.96 10.38 -5.04
C ASP A 18 8.82 10.71 -6.02
N LEU A 19 8.95 10.30 -7.29
CA LEU A 19 7.88 10.42 -8.28
C LEU A 19 6.67 9.57 -7.92
N LEU A 20 6.84 8.34 -7.41
CA LEU A 20 5.72 7.49 -7.00
C LEU A 20 4.96 8.12 -5.82
N GLU A 21 5.67 8.66 -4.84
CA GLU A 21 5.08 9.41 -3.73
C GLU A 21 4.31 10.64 -4.24
N LYS A 22 4.90 11.39 -5.19
CA LYS A 22 4.29 12.57 -5.79
C LYS A 22 3.09 12.24 -6.70
N HIS A 23 3.12 11.14 -7.46
CA HIS A 23 2.09 10.79 -8.45
C HIS A 23 0.87 10.10 -7.82
N LEU A 24 1.04 9.48 -6.65
CA LEU A 24 -0.07 8.99 -5.84
C LEU A 24 -0.77 10.14 -5.08
N GLY A 25 -0.07 11.26 -4.88
CA GLY A 25 -0.54 12.44 -4.15
C GLY A 25 -0.22 12.36 -2.66
N GLU A 26 -0.01 13.52 -2.02
CA GLU A 26 -0.03 13.58 -0.55
C GLU A 26 -1.33 12.94 -0.07
N GLY A 27 -1.20 11.94 0.78
CA GLY A 27 -2.34 11.27 1.39
C GLY A 27 -2.77 9.94 0.78
N VAL A 28 -1.95 9.34 -0.07
CA VAL A 28 -2.16 7.97 -0.58
C VAL A 28 -1.04 7.02 -0.15
N TYR A 29 -1.42 5.83 0.32
CA TYR A 29 -0.51 4.73 0.63
C TYR A 29 -0.94 3.46 -0.11
N VAL A 30 0.03 2.71 -0.64
CA VAL A 30 -0.23 1.43 -1.34
C VAL A 30 0.40 0.29 -0.55
N HIS A 31 -0.44 -0.64 -0.09
CA HIS A 31 -0.01 -1.89 0.52
C HIS A 31 -0.01 -3.00 -0.53
N ARG A 32 1.05 -3.81 -0.54
CA ARG A 32 1.12 -5.03 -1.34
C ARG A 32 1.21 -6.25 -0.43
N GLN A 33 0.31 -7.21 -0.65
CA GLN A 33 0.30 -8.48 0.05
C GLN A 33 0.60 -9.61 -0.93
N ASP A 34 1.81 -10.14 -0.94
CA ASP A 34 2.19 -11.25 -1.83
C ASP A 34 1.75 -12.62 -1.27
N VAL A 35 1.77 -12.80 0.05
CA VAL A 35 1.36 -14.05 0.72
C VAL A 35 -0.10 -13.96 1.17
N PRO A 36 -1.00 -14.86 0.73
CA PRO A 36 -2.40 -14.83 1.12
C PRO A 36 -2.60 -14.84 2.64
N SER A 37 -3.35 -13.87 3.15
CA SER A 37 -3.69 -13.75 4.57
C SER A 37 -5.14 -13.29 4.73
N LYS A 38 -5.77 -13.70 5.83
CA LYS A 38 -7.10 -13.18 6.22
C LYS A 38 -7.04 -11.77 6.78
N VAL A 39 -5.87 -11.33 7.25
CA VAL A 39 -5.66 -10.01 7.85
C VAL A 39 -4.43 -9.38 7.23
N TRP A 40 -4.59 -8.19 6.64
CA TRP A 40 -3.46 -7.36 6.22
C TRP A 40 -3.26 -6.27 7.26
N ALA A 41 -2.09 -6.28 7.90
CA ALA A 41 -1.68 -5.26 8.86
C ALA A 41 -0.92 -4.17 8.09
N VAL A 42 -1.48 -2.96 8.01
CA VAL A 42 -0.96 -1.91 7.14
C VAL A 42 -0.60 -0.67 7.94
N HIS A 43 0.68 -0.28 7.89
CA HIS A 43 1.20 0.96 8.47
C HIS A 43 1.26 2.04 7.40
N HIS A 44 0.15 2.76 7.19
CA HIS A 44 0.01 3.70 6.08
C HIS A 44 0.59 5.10 6.36
N LYS A 45 0.80 5.46 7.63
CA LYS A 45 1.37 6.74 8.07
C LYS A 45 0.70 8.02 7.51
N LEU A 46 -0.62 8.01 7.49
CA LEU A 46 -1.41 9.04 6.82
C LEU A 46 -2.00 10.09 7.78
N GLY A 47 -1.76 9.98 9.09
CA GLY A 47 -2.34 10.90 10.05
C GLY A 47 -3.88 10.90 10.07
N SER A 48 -4.54 9.82 9.62
CA SER A 48 -5.99 9.74 9.48
C SER A 48 -6.58 8.52 10.17
N LEU A 49 -7.62 8.73 10.97
CA LEU A 49 -8.36 7.65 11.65
C LEU A 49 -9.34 6.93 10.71
N ARG A 50 -9.70 7.51 9.56
CA ARG A 50 -10.75 6.98 8.68
C ARG A 50 -10.36 7.09 7.21
N PRO A 51 -9.26 6.45 6.79
CA PRO A 51 -8.91 6.46 5.38
C PRO A 51 -9.92 5.65 4.55
N LEU A 52 -10.14 6.09 3.32
CA LEU A 52 -10.78 5.29 2.29
C LEU A 52 -9.83 4.15 1.91
N ILE A 53 -10.32 2.91 1.93
CA ILE A 53 -9.54 1.73 1.54
C ILE A 53 -10.23 1.02 0.39
N GLU A 54 -9.48 0.82 -0.69
CA GLU A 54 -9.88 -0.01 -1.82
C GLU A 54 -8.92 -1.19 -1.93
N THR A 55 -9.47 -2.40 -2.07
CA THR A 55 -8.68 -3.63 -2.16
C THR A 55 -8.91 -4.30 -3.50
N TYR A 56 -7.84 -4.89 -4.02
CA TYR A 56 -7.80 -5.59 -5.30
C TYR A 56 -7.10 -6.93 -5.11
N ASP A 57 -7.58 -7.97 -5.75
CA ASP A 57 -6.91 -9.27 -5.79
C ASP A 57 -5.63 -9.21 -6.67
N SER A 58 -4.90 -10.32 -6.74
CA SER A 58 -3.70 -10.42 -7.57
C SER A 58 -3.96 -10.30 -9.07
N GLY A 59 -5.19 -10.53 -9.53
CA GLY A 59 -5.64 -10.33 -10.91
C GLY A 59 -6.09 -8.89 -11.21
N GLY A 60 -6.08 -8.00 -10.21
CA GLY A 60 -6.53 -6.61 -10.34
C GLY A 60 -8.05 -6.43 -10.21
N ASN A 61 -8.80 -7.45 -9.81
CA ASN A 61 -10.23 -7.31 -9.56
C ASN A 61 -10.50 -6.72 -8.19
N ARG A 62 -11.46 -5.80 -8.09
CA ARG A 62 -11.83 -5.18 -6.82
C ARG A 62 -12.46 -6.21 -5.87
N ILE A 63 -11.98 -6.24 -4.62
CA ILE A 63 -12.51 -7.10 -3.56
C ILE A 63 -13.61 -6.32 -2.81
N GLY A 64 -14.88 -6.64 -3.09
CA GLY A 64 -16.03 -5.89 -2.55
C GLY A 64 -16.31 -6.04 -1.05
N HIS A 65 -15.70 -7.03 -0.37
CA HIS A 65 -16.03 -7.42 1.01
C HIS A 65 -14.89 -7.19 2.03
N ALA A 66 -13.88 -6.39 1.72
CA ALA A 66 -12.87 -6.05 2.72
C ALA A 66 -13.50 -5.17 3.82
N VAL A 67 -13.58 -5.68 5.05
CA VAL A 67 -14.22 -4.98 6.16
C VAL A 67 -13.14 -4.37 7.07
N ASN A 68 -12.84 -3.09 6.87
CA ASN A 68 -11.92 -2.34 7.73
C ASN A 68 -12.65 -1.88 9.00
N ARG A 69 -12.87 -2.78 9.96
CA ARG A 69 -13.67 -2.46 11.17
C ARG A 69 -13.02 -2.80 12.51
N LYS A 70 -11.81 -3.38 12.54
CA LYS A 70 -11.26 -3.89 13.80
C LYS A 70 -10.19 -3.03 14.46
N THR A 71 -9.34 -2.33 13.70
CA THR A 71 -8.30 -1.48 14.29
C THR A 71 -7.88 -0.39 13.32
N GLN A 72 -8.12 0.86 13.70
CA GLN A 72 -7.63 2.04 13.00
C GLN A 72 -6.93 2.93 14.04
N THR A 73 -5.67 3.25 13.79
CA THR A 73 -5.00 4.39 14.42
C THR A 73 -4.75 5.43 13.34
N PHE A 74 -4.18 6.59 13.69
CA PHE A 74 -3.80 7.60 12.69
C PHE A 74 -2.84 7.07 11.62
N GLU A 75 -2.07 6.03 11.95
CA GLU A 75 -0.96 5.55 11.12
C GLU A 75 -1.14 4.10 10.65
N PHE A 76 -2.20 3.42 11.10
CA PHE A 76 -2.37 1.97 10.94
C PHE A 76 -3.82 1.58 10.67
N CYS A 77 -4.01 0.58 9.80
CA CYS A 77 -5.27 -0.13 9.67
C CYS A 77 -5.08 -1.64 9.52
N ALA A 78 -6.06 -2.41 10.00
CA ALA A 78 -6.19 -3.83 9.72
C ALA A 78 -7.32 -4.10 8.71
N ILE A 79 -7.00 -4.80 7.63
CA ILE A 79 -7.96 -5.17 6.59
C ILE A 79 -8.30 -6.65 6.75
N ASP A 80 -9.54 -6.96 7.15
CA ASP A 80 -10.04 -8.32 7.34
C ASP A 80 -10.76 -8.85 6.08
N PHE A 81 -10.47 -10.10 5.73
CA PHE A 81 -11.09 -10.86 4.65
C PHE A 81 -11.71 -12.17 5.16
N ALA A 82 -12.79 -12.63 4.52
CA ALA A 82 -13.45 -13.90 4.88
C ALA A 82 -12.58 -15.14 4.59
N VAL A 83 -11.76 -15.07 3.55
CA VAL A 83 -10.80 -16.09 3.11
C VAL A 83 -9.42 -15.45 2.95
N PRO A 84 -8.31 -16.21 3.01
CA PRO A 84 -6.99 -15.64 2.77
C PRO A 84 -6.88 -15.01 1.38
N MET A 85 -6.51 -13.73 1.33
CA MET A 85 -6.34 -12.97 0.09
C MET A 85 -4.91 -12.46 -0.04
N SER A 86 -4.38 -12.48 -1.27
CA SER A 86 -3.22 -11.70 -1.70
C SER A 86 -3.68 -10.63 -2.71
N GLY A 87 -2.88 -9.58 -2.88
CA GLY A 87 -3.21 -8.49 -3.78
C GLY A 87 -2.71 -7.13 -3.30
N THR A 88 -3.48 -6.09 -3.59
CA THR A 88 -3.10 -4.69 -3.32
C THR A 88 -4.20 -3.98 -2.55
N ALA A 89 -3.83 -3.14 -1.57
CA ALA A 89 -4.73 -2.16 -0.98
C ALA A 89 -4.24 -0.76 -1.30
N ILE A 90 -5.15 0.11 -1.74
CA ILE A 90 -4.91 1.54 -1.90
C ILE A 90 -5.67 2.26 -0.79
N ILE A 91 -4.95 3.08 -0.03
CA ILE A 91 -5.44 3.77 1.16
C ILE A 91 -5.31 5.26 0.93
N ARG A 92 -6.38 6.03 1.10
CA ARG A 92 -6.42 7.48 0.86
C ARG A 92 -7.12 8.22 2.01
N PHE A 93 -6.80 9.48 2.30
CA PHE A 93 -7.55 10.31 3.26
C PHE A 93 -7.97 11.67 2.71
#